data_AF-A0A9W8TAI3-F1
#
_entry.id   AF-A0A9W8TAI3-F1
#
_cell.length_a   1.000
_cell.length_b   1.000
_cell.length_c   1.000
_cell.angle_alpha   90.00
_cell.angle_beta   90.00
_cell.angle_gamma   90.00
#
_symmetry.space_group_name_H-M   'P 1'
#
loop_
_entity.id
_entity.type
_entity.pdbx_description
1 polymer ?
#
loop_
_entity_poly.entity_id
_entity_poly.type
_entity_poly.pdbx_seq_one_letter_code
_entity_poly.pdbx_strand_id
1 'polypeptide(L)'
;MATTAYDEKTDVRRDVEPQIFQDENPEKPIPKFEKVDYSGAHEKTDPKEIALVKKLDRWMMPMLWSMYWLNYLDRNAIALARLNDLEKDLNLKGTEYQTCVSILFVGYILGQIPSNMFLTRTRPSRYMGIMMMLWAVVSALTAVSKDFKGLLLTRFFLGLTEAPYYPGAVYLLSIFYTRKEVATRIAILYTGNILATAFAGLIAAGIFYGMDDLAGIAGWKWLFILQGAVTFVIAVVGYFVLPDFPQTTWWLTQEERDLAYNRMELDTVANKGETSTWKGLQQAAKDPMVWIFCFMG
;
A
#
# COMPACT_ATOMS: atom_id res chain seq x y z
N MET A 1 -11.50 -39.24 -89.39
CA MET A 1 -10.98 -37.86 -89.43
C MET A 1 -10.88 -37.39 -87.99
N ALA A 2 -9.67 -37.03 -87.59
CA ALA A 2 -9.30 -36.74 -86.20
C ALA A 2 -9.88 -35.43 -85.69
N THR A 3 -10.29 -35.41 -84.42
CA THR A 3 -10.45 -34.19 -83.63
C THR A 3 -9.64 -34.35 -82.34
N THR A 4 -8.72 -33.41 -82.18
CA THR A 4 -7.64 -33.31 -81.21
C THR A 4 -8.12 -33.13 -79.78
N ALA A 5 -7.50 -33.86 -78.85
CA ALA A 5 -7.62 -33.71 -77.40
C ALA A 5 -6.84 -32.49 -76.89
N TYR A 6 -7.42 -31.77 -75.93
CA TYR A 6 -6.72 -30.81 -75.07
C TYR A 6 -7.19 -31.01 -73.62
N ASP A 7 -6.20 -30.99 -72.72
CA ASP A 7 -6.18 -31.34 -71.30
C ASP A 7 -7.34 -30.79 -70.44
N GLU A 8 -7.94 -31.66 -69.62
CA GLU A 8 -8.86 -31.30 -68.53
C GLU A 8 -8.23 -31.80 -67.20
N LYS A 9 -7.69 -30.88 -66.39
CA LYS A 9 -7.17 -31.18 -65.05
C LYS A 9 -7.89 -30.35 -63.98
N THR A 10 -8.83 -31.03 -63.33
CA THR A 10 -9.10 -31.04 -61.87
C THR A 10 -9.12 -29.69 -61.13
N ASP A 11 -10.34 -29.15 -61.01
CA ASP A 11 -10.76 -28.19 -59.97
C ASP A 11 -10.88 -28.92 -58.61
N VAL A 12 -9.93 -28.67 -57.70
CA VAL A 12 -9.95 -29.22 -56.34
C VAL A 12 -10.43 -28.12 -55.40
N ARG A 13 -11.70 -28.20 -54.99
CA ARG A 13 -12.22 -27.55 -53.78
C ARG A 13 -11.33 -27.95 -52.60
N ARG A 14 -10.60 -27.00 -52.01
CA ARG A 14 -9.97 -27.16 -50.71
C ARG A 14 -10.83 -26.43 -49.69
N ASP A 15 -11.56 -27.22 -48.91
CA ASP A 15 -12.05 -26.83 -47.60
C ASP A 15 -10.80 -26.51 -46.74
N VAL A 16 -10.56 -25.22 -46.50
CA VAL A 16 -9.47 -24.78 -45.61
C VAL A 16 -10.05 -24.72 -44.20
N GLU A 17 -9.91 -25.82 -43.47
CA GLU A 17 -10.06 -25.84 -42.01
C GLU A 17 -9.11 -24.80 -41.38
N PRO A 18 -9.56 -24.01 -40.38
CA PRO A 18 -8.70 -23.03 -39.74
C PRO A 18 -7.58 -23.75 -39.00
N GLN A 19 -6.34 -23.50 -39.43
CA GLN A 19 -5.14 -23.97 -38.75
C GLN A 19 -5.14 -23.44 -37.32
N ILE A 20 -5.39 -24.34 -36.36
CA ILE A 20 -5.14 -24.11 -34.94
C ILE A 20 -3.64 -23.81 -34.82
N PHE A 21 -3.32 -22.60 -34.37
CA PHE A 21 -1.96 -22.20 -34.04
C PHE A 21 -1.35 -23.25 -33.10
N GLN A 22 -0.40 -24.01 -33.61
CA GLN A 22 0.42 -24.90 -32.81
C GLN A 22 1.27 -24.03 -31.88
N ASP A 23 1.06 -24.17 -30.57
CA ASP A 23 1.91 -23.61 -29.52
C ASP A 23 3.32 -24.23 -29.62
N GLU A 24 4.18 -23.63 -30.43
CA GLU A 24 5.64 -23.80 -30.30
C GLU A 24 6.15 -22.91 -29.18
N ASN A 25 5.93 -23.32 -27.94
CA ASN A 25 6.77 -22.91 -26.83
C ASN A 25 7.12 -24.18 -26.06
N PRO A 26 8.39 -24.63 -26.04
CA PRO A 26 8.76 -25.80 -25.27
C PRO A 26 8.40 -25.51 -23.81
N GLU A 27 7.45 -26.28 -23.27
CA GLU A 27 7.04 -26.22 -21.88
C GLU A 27 8.30 -26.14 -21.01
N LYS A 28 8.56 -24.96 -20.42
CA LYS A 28 9.61 -24.83 -19.42
C LYS A 28 9.29 -25.89 -18.36
N PRO A 29 10.26 -26.73 -17.96
CA PRO A 29 10.00 -27.81 -17.04
C PRO A 29 9.41 -27.22 -15.76
N ILE A 30 8.12 -27.49 -15.54
CA ILE A 30 7.45 -27.17 -14.28
C ILE A 30 8.16 -28.04 -13.25
N PRO A 31 8.87 -27.47 -12.26
CA PRO A 31 9.48 -28.28 -11.23
C PRO A 31 8.35 -29.03 -10.53
N LYS A 32 8.40 -30.37 -10.52
CA LYS A 32 7.43 -31.18 -9.79
C LYS A 32 7.70 -30.98 -8.30
N PHE A 33 6.98 -30.06 -7.69
CA PHE A 33 7.04 -29.84 -6.25
C PHE A 33 6.16 -30.88 -5.55
N GLU A 34 6.78 -31.70 -4.71
CA GLU A 34 6.20 -32.93 -4.13
C GLU A 34 5.15 -32.66 -3.03
N LYS A 35 5.03 -31.42 -2.54
CA LYS A 35 3.99 -31.02 -1.57
C LYS A 35 3.50 -29.61 -1.85
N VAL A 36 2.28 -29.52 -2.36
CA VAL A 36 1.52 -28.27 -2.50
C VAL A 36 0.56 -28.23 -1.32
N ASP A 37 0.65 -27.22 -0.46
CA ASP A 37 -0.30 -27.06 0.65
C ASP A 37 -1.70 -26.69 0.12
N TYR A 38 -2.75 -26.82 0.93
CA TYR A 38 -4.17 -26.61 0.55
C TYR A 38 -4.47 -25.25 -0.11
N SER A 39 -3.53 -24.29 -0.03
CA SER A 39 -3.60 -22.96 -0.61
C SER A 39 -2.80 -22.79 -1.92
N GLY A 40 -2.22 -23.85 -2.50
CA GLY A 40 -1.44 -23.78 -3.74
C GLY A 40 0.03 -23.31 -3.59
N ALA A 41 0.52 -23.13 -2.36
CA ALA A 41 1.84 -22.57 -2.11
C ALA A 41 2.91 -23.65 -1.92
N HIS A 42 4.06 -23.48 -2.58
CA HIS A 42 5.24 -24.33 -2.43
C HIS A 42 5.85 -24.17 -1.03
N GLU A 43 6.23 -25.28 -0.40
CA GLU A 43 7.05 -25.29 0.81
C GLU A 43 8.43 -24.70 0.48
N LYS A 44 9.00 -23.86 1.37
CA LYS A 44 10.30 -23.20 1.13
C LYS A 44 11.44 -24.21 1.22
N THR A 45 11.74 -24.88 0.12
CA THR A 45 12.78 -25.92 0.09
C THR A 45 14.16 -25.37 -0.30
N ASP A 46 14.25 -24.18 -0.92
CA ASP A 46 15.52 -23.60 -1.37
C ASP A 46 16.12 -22.57 -0.36
N PRO A 47 17.34 -22.79 0.16
CA PRO A 47 18.01 -21.82 1.05
C PRO A 47 18.20 -20.43 0.43
N LYS A 48 18.28 -20.32 -0.91
CA LYS A 48 18.37 -19.01 -1.60
C LYS A 48 17.09 -18.20 -1.48
N GLU A 49 15.94 -18.86 -1.51
CA GLU A 49 14.63 -18.21 -1.36
C GLU A 49 14.42 -17.68 0.06
N ILE A 50 14.86 -18.44 1.06
CA ILE A 50 14.81 -18.03 2.47
C ILE A 50 15.73 -16.80 2.71
N ALA A 51 16.93 -16.81 2.11
CA ALA A 51 17.86 -15.69 2.20
C ALA A 51 17.29 -14.42 1.54
N LEU A 52 16.65 -14.55 0.38
CA LEU A 52 15.96 -13.46 -0.30
C LEU A 52 14.86 -12.86 0.57
N VAL A 53 13.96 -13.67 1.12
CA VAL A 53 12.87 -13.18 1.98
C VAL A 53 13.41 -12.51 3.24
N LYS A 54 14.45 -13.05 3.88
CA LYS A 54 15.09 -12.39 5.02
C LYS A 54 15.71 -11.04 4.67
N LYS A 55 16.25 -10.90 3.45
CA LYS A 55 16.78 -9.64 2.94
C LYS A 55 15.63 -8.65 2.68
N LEU A 56 14.55 -9.10 2.05
CA LEU A 56 13.34 -8.28 1.87
C LEU A 56 12.76 -7.82 3.20
N ASP A 57 12.61 -8.74 4.16
CA ASP A 57 12.12 -8.43 5.51
C ASP A 57 13.03 -7.41 6.18
N ARG A 58 14.36 -7.52 6.06
CA ARG A 58 15.30 -6.58 6.71
C ARG A 58 15.22 -5.15 6.20
N TRP A 59 14.87 -4.94 4.93
CA TRP A 59 14.85 -3.60 4.32
C TRP A 59 13.43 -3.01 4.25
N MET A 60 12.44 -3.82 3.89
CA MET A 60 11.07 -3.35 3.70
C MET A 60 10.26 -3.32 5.00
N MET A 61 10.37 -4.35 5.84
CA MET A 61 9.49 -4.47 7.01
C MET A 61 9.73 -3.41 8.08
N PRO A 62 10.97 -3.08 8.50
CA PRO A 62 11.20 -1.99 9.42
C PRO A 62 10.65 -0.66 8.90
N MET A 63 10.81 -0.40 7.60
CA MET A 63 10.33 0.82 6.97
C MET A 63 8.80 0.92 7.03
N LEU A 64 8.10 -0.08 6.50
CA LEU A 64 6.63 -0.12 6.52
C LEU A 64 6.08 -0.15 7.95
N TRP A 65 6.76 -0.84 8.86
CA TRP A 65 6.37 -0.90 10.27
C TRP A 65 6.52 0.47 10.94
N SER A 66 7.64 1.17 10.76
CA SER A 66 7.84 2.52 11.29
C SER A 66 6.85 3.52 10.72
N MET A 67 6.57 3.45 9.42
CA MET A 67 5.56 4.30 8.77
C MET A 67 4.17 4.04 9.35
N TYR A 68 3.79 2.77 9.57
CA TYR A 68 2.51 2.38 10.16
C TYR A 68 2.41 2.79 11.64
N TRP A 69 3.50 2.65 12.39
CA TRP A 69 3.59 3.10 13.78
C TRP A 69 3.37 4.61 13.90
N LEU A 70 4.06 5.42 13.09
CA LEU A 70 3.88 6.87 13.05
C LEU A 70 2.47 7.29 12.63
N ASN A 71 1.87 6.53 11.71
CA ASN A 71 0.51 6.78 11.23
C ASN A 71 -0.51 6.72 12.37
N TYR A 72 -0.42 5.68 13.20
CA TYR A 72 -1.26 5.57 14.38
C TYR A 72 -0.90 6.56 15.48
N LEU A 73 0.38 6.92 15.60
CA LEU A 73 0.81 7.95 16.54
C LEU A 73 0.12 9.28 16.22
N ASP A 74 -0.04 9.65 14.95
CA ASP A 74 -0.60 10.93 14.49
C ASP A 74 -2.11 11.02 14.68
N ARG A 75 -2.78 9.88 14.51
CA ARG A 75 -4.19 9.72 14.88
C ARG A 75 -4.39 9.90 16.37
N ASN A 76 -3.52 9.31 17.19
CA ASN A 76 -3.60 9.43 18.65
C ASN A 76 -3.17 10.81 19.15
N ALA A 77 -2.33 11.54 18.41
CA ALA A 77 -1.83 12.86 18.77
C ALA A 77 -2.94 13.87 19.08
N ILE A 78 -4.07 13.84 18.37
CA ILE A 78 -5.19 14.77 18.63
C ILE A 78 -5.83 14.53 20.00
N ALA A 79 -5.94 13.26 20.40
CA ALA A 79 -6.52 12.89 21.68
C ALA A 79 -5.61 13.30 22.84
N LEU A 80 -4.29 13.24 22.64
CA LEU A 80 -3.29 13.68 23.61
C LEU A 80 -3.20 15.21 23.68
N ALA A 81 -3.27 15.88 22.53
CA ALA A 81 -3.31 17.32 22.44
C ALA A 81 -4.54 17.89 23.18
N ARG A 82 -5.67 17.20 23.13
CA ARG A 82 -6.87 17.54 23.93
C ARG A 82 -6.57 17.59 25.44
N LEU A 83 -5.67 16.76 25.94
CA LEU A 83 -5.28 16.74 27.36
C LEU A 83 -4.38 17.92 27.74
N ASN A 84 -3.74 18.58 26.78
CA ASN A 84 -2.89 19.76 26.97
C ASN A 84 -3.61 21.02 26.44
N ASP A 85 -4.84 21.22 26.92
CA ASP A 85 -5.63 22.44 26.72
C ASP A 85 -5.91 22.88 25.25
N LEU A 86 -5.75 21.99 24.26
CA LEU A 86 -6.05 22.28 22.84
C LEU A 86 -7.45 22.88 22.64
N GLU A 87 -8.46 22.41 23.38
CA GLU A 87 -9.82 22.96 23.29
C GLU A 87 -9.90 24.42 23.74
N LYS A 88 -9.14 24.79 24.78
CA LYS A 88 -9.10 26.16 25.31
C LYS A 88 -8.31 27.07 24.39
N ASP A 89 -7.17 26.60 23.87
CA ASP A 89 -6.29 27.35 22.97
C ASP A 89 -6.97 27.73 21.65
N LEU A 90 -7.78 26.83 21.09
CA LEU A 90 -8.51 27.05 19.84
C LEU A 90 -9.95 27.56 20.05
N ASN A 91 -10.36 27.79 21.32
CA ASN A 91 -11.73 28.16 21.70
C ASN A 91 -12.80 27.23 21.10
N LEU A 92 -12.54 25.91 21.09
CA LEU A 92 -13.46 24.91 20.56
C LEU A 92 -14.71 24.81 21.46
N LYS A 93 -15.89 24.80 20.84
CA LYS A 93 -17.18 24.73 21.54
C LYS A 93 -17.93 23.44 21.19
N GLY A 94 -18.49 22.80 22.23
CA GLY A 94 -19.45 21.70 22.07
C GLY A 94 -18.90 20.52 21.25
N THR A 95 -19.45 20.31 20.05
CA THR A 95 -19.17 19.16 19.17
C THR A 95 -18.08 19.44 18.12
N GLU A 96 -17.45 20.62 18.14
CA GLU A 96 -16.42 21.01 17.18
C GLU A 96 -15.20 20.07 17.22
N TYR A 97 -14.70 19.72 18.42
CA TYR A 97 -13.60 18.75 18.55
C TYR A 97 -13.93 17.41 17.89
N GLN A 98 -15.11 16.87 18.16
CA GLN A 98 -15.57 15.61 17.57
C GLN A 98 -15.72 15.72 16.05
N THR A 99 -16.13 16.89 15.55
CA THR A 99 -16.20 17.16 14.11
C THR A 99 -14.81 17.12 13.46
N CYS A 100 -13.79 17.70 14.11
CA CYS A 100 -12.39 17.63 13.65
C CYS A 100 -11.81 16.21 13.67
N VAL A 101 -12.27 15.34 14.58
CA VAL A 101 -11.89 13.92 14.57
C VAL A 101 -12.57 13.19 13.41
N SER A 102 -13.88 13.43 13.21
CA SER A 102 -14.68 12.74 12.19
C SER A 102 -14.33 13.15 10.75
N ILE A 103 -13.97 14.41 10.51
CA ILE A 103 -13.64 14.92 9.16
C ILE A 103 -12.43 14.22 8.54
N LEU A 104 -11.52 13.69 9.37
CA LEU A 104 -10.39 12.88 8.93
C LEU A 104 -10.88 11.65 8.15
N PHE A 105 -11.89 10.96 8.66
CA PHE A 105 -12.46 9.78 8.00
C PHE A 105 -13.13 10.12 6.68
N VAL A 106 -13.75 11.30 6.57
CA VAL A 106 -14.33 11.79 5.32
C VAL A 106 -13.23 12.01 4.28
N GLY A 107 -12.16 12.72 4.65
CA GLY A 107 -10.99 12.91 3.78
C GLY A 107 -10.35 11.57 3.38
N TYR A 108 -10.28 10.63 4.33
CA TYR A 108 -9.74 9.30 4.11
C TYR A 108 -10.55 8.51 3.09
N ILE A 109 -11.87 8.44 3.22
CA ILE A 109 -12.76 7.76 2.25
C ILE A 109 -12.63 8.39 0.86
N LEU A 110 -12.63 9.73 0.78
CA LEU A 110 -12.49 10.44 -0.48
C LEU A 110 -11.13 10.19 -1.13
N GLY A 111 -10.05 10.04 -0.35
CA GLY A 111 -8.71 9.75 -0.85
C GLY A 111 -8.49 8.29 -1.24
N GLN A 112 -9.19 7.35 -0.59
CA GLN A 112 -9.01 5.92 -0.83
C GLN A 112 -9.35 5.50 -2.26
N ILE A 113 -10.50 5.95 -2.77
CA ILE A 113 -10.99 5.60 -4.11
C ILE A 113 -9.99 6.03 -5.21
N PRO A 114 -9.62 7.32 -5.32
CA PRO A 114 -8.67 7.77 -6.34
C PRO A 114 -7.29 7.16 -6.11
N SER A 115 -6.85 7.00 -4.85
CA SER A 115 -5.55 6.40 -4.55
C SER A 115 -5.45 4.97 -5.04
N ASN A 116 -6.47 4.14 -4.80
CA ASN A 116 -6.45 2.74 -5.22
C ASN A 116 -6.39 2.63 -6.75
N MET A 117 -7.07 3.54 -7.46
CA MET A 117 -6.98 3.63 -8.92
C MET A 117 -5.61 4.10 -9.42
N PHE A 118 -4.96 5.02 -8.69
CA PHE A 118 -3.66 5.58 -9.08
C PHE A 118 -2.48 4.64 -8.78
N LEU A 119 -2.62 3.85 -7.72
CA LEU A 119 -1.61 2.89 -7.26
C LEU A 119 -1.33 1.79 -8.29
N THR A 120 -2.34 1.38 -9.06
CA THR A 120 -2.18 0.39 -10.14
C THR A 120 -1.46 0.93 -11.39
N ARG A 121 -1.32 2.27 -11.52
CA ARG A 121 -0.73 2.93 -12.68
C ARG A 121 0.62 3.60 -12.40
N THR A 122 1.03 3.67 -11.14
CA THR A 122 2.21 4.44 -10.71
C THR A 122 3.19 3.56 -9.95
N ARG A 123 4.46 3.97 -9.92
CA ARG A 123 5.50 3.41 -9.05
C ARG A 123 5.10 3.51 -7.57
N PRO A 124 4.85 2.39 -6.86
CA PRO A 124 4.31 2.40 -5.50
C PRO A 124 5.22 3.09 -4.48
N SER A 125 6.54 2.91 -4.59
CA SER A 125 7.50 3.50 -3.64
C SER A 125 7.45 5.03 -3.70
N ARG A 126 7.54 5.60 -4.91
CA ARG A 126 7.49 7.06 -5.09
C ARG A 126 6.16 7.64 -4.66
N TYR A 127 5.06 6.98 -4.98
CA TYR A 127 3.73 7.45 -4.63
C TYR A 127 3.53 7.45 -3.10
N MET A 128 3.87 6.35 -2.42
CA MET A 128 3.78 6.26 -0.97
C MET A 128 4.71 7.24 -0.27
N GLY A 129 5.95 7.37 -0.72
CA GLY A 129 6.91 8.33 -0.15
C GLY A 129 6.43 9.77 -0.29
N ILE A 130 5.92 10.17 -1.46
CA ILE A 130 5.38 11.53 -1.68
C ILE A 130 4.14 11.79 -0.82
N MET A 131 3.20 10.85 -0.77
CA MET A 131 2.00 10.99 0.04
C MET A 131 2.33 11.07 1.53
N MET A 132 3.32 10.30 2.00
CA MET A 132 3.77 10.36 3.38
C MET A 132 4.49 11.67 3.70
N MET A 133 5.29 12.21 2.77
CA MET A 133 5.90 13.54 2.92
C MET A 133 4.83 14.64 3.01
N LEU A 134 3.80 14.58 2.14
CA LEU A 134 2.69 15.52 2.18
C LEU A 134 1.92 15.42 3.51
N TRP A 135 1.63 14.21 3.96
CA TRP A 135 0.99 13.96 5.25
C TRP A 135 1.81 14.52 6.42
N ALA A 136 3.13 14.31 6.43
CA ALA A 136 4.02 14.86 7.45
C ALA A 136 4.02 16.40 7.47
N VAL A 137 4.00 17.05 6.31
CA VAL A 137 3.89 18.52 6.20
C VAL A 137 2.55 19.00 6.72
N VAL A 138 1.44 18.34 6.37
CA VAL A 138 0.10 18.71 6.85
C VAL A 138 -0.03 18.49 8.36
N SER A 139 0.57 17.42 8.91
CA SER A 139 0.64 17.19 10.36
C SER A 139 1.39 18.34 11.06
N ALA A 140 2.56 18.73 10.55
CA ALA A 140 3.31 19.88 11.10
C ALA A 140 2.53 21.21 11.00
N LEU A 141 1.79 21.43 9.90
CA LEU A 141 0.93 22.61 9.73
C LEU A 141 -0.24 22.64 10.74
N THR A 142 -0.63 21.49 11.30
CA THR A 142 -1.66 21.43 12.35
C THR A 142 -1.24 22.21 13.60
N ALA A 143 0.06 22.25 13.91
CA ALA A 143 0.59 23.03 15.04
C ALA A 143 0.42 24.55 14.87
N VAL A 144 0.29 25.03 13.63
CA VAL A 144 0.13 26.46 13.32
C VAL A 144 -1.34 26.89 13.34
N SER A 145 -2.28 25.94 13.43
CA SER A 145 -3.71 26.24 13.49
C SER A 145 -4.07 27.06 14.74
N LYS A 146 -4.81 28.15 14.54
CA LYS A 146 -5.25 29.08 15.59
C LYS A 146 -6.76 29.09 15.82
N ASP A 147 -7.51 28.52 14.86
CA ASP A 147 -8.98 28.52 14.85
C ASP A 147 -9.51 27.13 14.52
N PHE A 148 -10.78 26.87 14.91
CA PHE A 148 -11.52 25.65 14.54
C PHE A 148 -11.43 25.33 13.04
N LYS A 149 -11.59 26.34 12.18
CA LYS A 149 -11.51 26.17 10.71
C LYS A 149 -10.13 25.69 10.26
N GLY A 150 -9.06 26.20 10.86
CA GLY A 150 -7.69 25.79 10.55
C GLY A 150 -7.44 24.34 10.95
N LEU A 151 -7.89 23.95 12.15
CA LEU A 151 -7.80 22.56 12.61
C LEU A 151 -8.65 21.62 11.74
N LEU A 152 -9.86 22.04 11.35
CA LEU A 152 -10.75 21.24 10.50
C LEU A 152 -10.16 21.01 9.09
N LEU A 153 -9.62 22.06 8.46
CA LEU A 153 -9.02 21.96 7.13
C LEU A 153 -7.75 21.10 7.15
N THR A 154 -6.84 21.35 8.09
CA THR A 154 -5.63 20.55 8.24
C THR A 154 -5.97 19.08 8.45
N ARG A 155 -6.95 18.75 9.29
CA ARG A 155 -7.44 17.37 9.49
C ARG A 155 -8.05 16.73 8.26
N PHE A 156 -8.81 17.49 7.48
CA PHE A 156 -9.37 16.99 6.22
C PHE A 156 -8.25 16.63 5.22
N PHE A 157 -7.28 17.54 5.03
CA PHE A 157 -6.14 17.29 4.15
C PHE A 157 -5.25 16.15 4.67
N LEU A 158 -5.09 16.04 5.99
CA LEU A 158 -4.38 14.96 6.65
C LEU A 158 -4.99 13.62 6.23
N GLY A 159 -6.30 13.45 6.44
CA GLY A 159 -7.03 12.24 6.04
C GLY A 159 -6.92 11.93 4.54
N LEU A 160 -6.97 12.96 3.68
CA LEU A 160 -6.80 12.81 2.23
C LEU A 160 -5.40 12.30 1.86
N THR A 161 -4.35 12.85 2.48
CA THR A 161 -2.96 12.45 2.24
C THR A 161 -2.58 11.11 2.87
N GLU A 162 -3.32 10.70 3.91
CA GLU A 162 -3.09 9.46 4.64
C GLU A 162 -3.78 8.25 3.99
N ALA A 163 -4.90 8.47 3.30
CA ALA A 163 -5.69 7.45 2.61
C ALA A 163 -4.89 6.47 1.71
N PRO A 164 -3.87 6.93 0.96
CA PRO A 164 -3.08 6.08 0.08
C PRO A 164 -2.16 5.09 0.78
N TYR A 165 -1.81 5.35 2.03
CA TYR A 165 -0.71 4.66 2.70
C TYR A 165 -1.02 3.17 2.91
N TYR A 166 -2.18 2.85 3.51
CA TYR A 166 -2.56 1.48 3.79
C TYR A 166 -2.71 0.60 2.53
N PRO A 167 -3.49 0.98 1.49
CA PRO A 167 -3.57 0.20 0.26
C PRO A 167 -2.21 0.13 -0.45
N GLY A 168 -1.41 1.20 -0.39
CA GLY A 168 -0.03 1.23 -0.89
C GLY A 168 0.86 0.19 -0.24
N ALA A 169 0.85 0.11 1.10
CA ALA A 169 1.66 -0.82 1.87
C ALA A 169 1.26 -2.27 1.59
N VAL A 170 -0.05 -2.57 1.56
CA VAL A 170 -0.56 -3.91 1.24
C VAL A 170 -0.21 -4.29 -0.20
N TYR A 171 -0.33 -3.37 -1.16
CA TYR A 171 0.06 -3.61 -2.54
C TYR A 171 1.55 -3.89 -2.68
N LEU A 172 2.40 -3.11 -2.01
CA LEU A 172 3.83 -3.35 -2.00
C LEU A 172 4.17 -4.72 -1.40
N LEU A 173 3.53 -5.11 -0.30
CA LEU A 173 3.70 -6.45 0.26
C LEU A 173 3.26 -7.53 -0.75
N SER A 174 2.17 -7.32 -1.48
CA SER A 174 1.67 -8.28 -2.47
C SER A 174 2.56 -8.47 -3.69
N ILE A 175 3.44 -7.50 -4.00
CA ILE A 175 4.40 -7.58 -5.11
C ILE A 175 5.68 -8.36 -4.72
N PHE A 176 6.04 -8.37 -3.44
CA PHE A 176 7.32 -8.93 -2.96
C PHE A 176 7.16 -10.22 -2.14
N TYR A 177 5.97 -10.47 -1.58
CA TYR A 177 5.71 -11.59 -0.69
C TYR A 177 4.55 -12.44 -1.21
N THR A 178 4.60 -13.74 -0.92
CA THR A 178 3.51 -14.66 -1.30
C THR A 178 2.32 -14.52 -0.37
N ARG A 179 1.12 -14.99 -0.77
CA ARG A 179 -0.12 -14.83 0.01
C ARG A 179 0.01 -15.25 1.49
N LYS A 180 0.69 -16.37 1.76
CA LYS A 180 0.96 -16.84 3.13
C LYS A 180 1.83 -15.88 3.94
N GLU A 181 2.84 -15.32 3.30
CA GLU A 181 3.78 -14.42 3.97
C GLU A 181 3.15 -13.06 4.22
N VAL A 182 2.41 -12.52 3.25
CA VAL A 182 1.70 -11.24 3.37
C VAL A 182 0.83 -11.24 4.63
N ALA A 183 0.08 -12.32 4.90
CA ALA A 183 -0.74 -12.42 6.12
C ALA A 183 0.09 -12.26 7.41
N THR A 184 1.24 -12.94 7.51
CA THR A 184 2.14 -12.80 8.66
C THR A 184 2.74 -11.40 8.75
N ARG A 185 3.12 -10.78 7.62
CA ARG A 185 3.73 -9.43 7.60
C ARG A 185 2.70 -8.37 7.98
N ILE A 186 1.45 -8.51 7.52
CA ILE A 186 0.34 -7.65 7.95
C ILE A 186 0.13 -7.77 9.46
N ALA A 187 0.15 -8.98 10.03
CA ALA A 187 0.06 -9.16 11.48
C ALA A 187 1.20 -8.44 12.23
N ILE A 188 2.42 -8.48 11.70
CA ILE A 188 3.56 -7.70 12.23
C ILE A 188 3.29 -6.19 12.13
N LEU A 189 2.76 -5.69 11.01
CA LEU A 189 2.38 -4.28 10.89
C LEU A 189 1.37 -3.86 11.97
N TYR A 190 0.35 -4.68 12.23
CA TYR A 190 -0.64 -4.41 13.28
C TYR A 190 -0.05 -4.25 14.68
N THR A 191 1.08 -4.90 14.98
CA THR A 191 1.79 -4.67 16.26
C THR A 191 2.25 -3.21 16.41
N GLY A 192 2.54 -2.54 15.29
CA GLY A 192 2.88 -1.13 15.26
C GLY A 192 1.75 -0.24 15.76
N ASN A 193 0.49 -0.55 15.48
CA ASN A 193 -0.65 0.21 16.03
C ASN A 193 -0.71 0.08 17.57
N ILE A 194 -0.59 -1.15 18.08
CA ILE A 194 -0.62 -1.40 19.53
C ILE A 194 0.52 -0.66 20.24
N LEU A 195 1.72 -0.71 19.68
CA LEU A 195 2.88 0.00 20.21
C LEU A 195 2.72 1.52 20.09
N ALA A 196 2.17 2.03 18.98
CA ALA A 196 1.90 3.46 18.81
C ALA A 196 0.96 3.97 19.91
N THR A 197 -0.12 3.23 20.18
CA THR A 197 -1.10 3.60 21.20
C THR A 197 -0.51 3.50 22.62
N ALA A 198 0.31 2.48 22.90
CA ALA A 198 0.95 2.30 24.20
C ALA A 198 1.99 3.40 24.50
N PHE A 199 2.79 3.79 23.51
CA PHE A 199 3.84 4.81 23.67
C PHE A 199 3.36 6.24 23.43
N ALA A 200 2.23 6.44 22.74
CA ALA A 200 1.66 7.75 22.45
C ALA A 200 1.58 8.63 23.69
N GLY A 201 0.96 8.12 24.76
CA GLY A 201 0.80 8.85 26.02
C GLY A 201 2.13 9.19 26.70
N LEU A 202 3.11 8.29 26.65
CA LEU A 202 4.45 8.52 27.22
C LEU A 202 5.21 9.60 26.45
N ILE A 203 5.14 9.57 25.12
CA ILE A 203 5.76 10.58 24.25
C ILE A 203 5.12 11.94 24.51
N ALA A 204 3.79 11.99 24.56
CA ALA A 204 3.06 13.23 24.87
C ALA A 204 3.41 13.77 26.26
N ALA A 205 3.43 12.92 27.28
CA ALA A 205 3.82 13.33 28.63
C ALA A 205 5.25 13.88 28.68
N GLY A 206 6.19 13.24 27.97
CA GLY A 206 7.57 13.73 27.87
C GLY A 206 7.68 15.11 27.19
N ILE A 207 6.91 15.33 26.13
CA ILE A 207 6.87 16.61 25.41
C ILE A 207 6.19 17.68 26.27
N PHE A 208 5.07 17.38 26.92
CA PHE A 208 4.37 18.32 27.79
C PHE A 208 5.19 18.67 29.04
N TYR A 209 5.96 17.73 29.60
CA TYR A 209 6.80 18.05 30.75
C TYR A 209 8.04 18.87 30.38
N GLY A 210 8.65 18.60 29.23
CA GLY A 210 9.93 19.20 28.83
C GLY A 210 9.83 20.44 27.95
N MET A 211 8.70 20.66 27.27
CA MET A 211 8.58 21.66 26.20
C MET A 211 7.32 22.52 26.28
N ASP A 212 6.51 22.39 27.34
CA ASP A 212 5.39 23.31 27.55
C ASP A 212 5.93 24.71 27.90
N ASP A 213 5.34 25.73 27.28
CA ASP A 213 5.83 27.13 27.25
C ASP A 213 7.25 27.35 26.69
N LEU A 214 7.90 26.32 26.13
CA LEU A 214 9.19 26.48 25.46
C LEU A 214 9.01 27.33 24.20
N ALA A 215 9.59 28.53 24.20
CA ALA A 215 9.43 29.56 23.16
C ALA A 215 8.01 30.17 23.04
N GLY A 216 7.17 30.07 24.08
CA GLY A 216 5.80 30.63 24.08
C GLY A 216 4.81 29.84 23.20
N ILE A 217 5.09 28.56 22.99
CA ILE A 217 4.30 27.64 22.19
C ILE A 217 3.78 26.53 23.11
N ALA A 218 2.46 26.28 23.09
CA ALA A 218 1.83 25.24 23.89
C ALA A 218 2.39 23.84 23.58
N GLY A 219 2.50 22.98 24.58
CA GLY A 219 3.06 21.63 24.45
C GLY A 219 2.41 20.78 23.35
N TRP A 220 1.11 20.94 23.11
CA TRP A 220 0.42 20.23 22.02
C TRP A 220 0.91 20.62 20.61
N LYS A 221 1.33 21.87 20.41
CA LYS A 221 1.90 22.32 19.12
C LYS A 221 3.28 21.71 18.89
N TRP A 222 4.10 21.64 19.94
CA TRP A 222 5.38 20.94 19.90
C TRP A 222 5.23 19.46 19.57
N LEU A 223 4.17 18.81 20.10
CA LEU A 223 3.86 17.42 19.79
C LEU A 223 3.66 17.21 18.28
N PHE A 224 2.83 18.04 17.62
CA PHE A 224 2.61 17.95 16.17
C PHE A 224 3.86 18.33 15.35
N ILE A 225 4.65 19.31 15.78
CA ILE A 225 5.88 19.71 15.07
C ILE A 225 6.92 18.58 15.10
N LEU A 226 7.21 18.04 16.29
CA LEU A 226 8.20 16.97 16.46
C LEU A 226 7.76 15.72 15.72
N GLN A 227 6.49 15.36 15.85
CA GLN A 227 5.95 14.20 15.17
C GLN A 227 5.96 14.35 13.65
N GLY A 228 5.54 15.51 13.13
CA GLY A 228 5.61 15.82 11.71
C GLY A 228 7.04 15.77 11.19
N ALA A 229 8.02 16.31 11.95
CA ALA A 229 9.42 16.28 11.58
C ALA A 229 10.00 14.86 11.52
N VAL A 230 9.75 14.04 12.55
CA VAL A 230 10.20 12.63 12.58
C VAL A 230 9.55 11.84 11.43
N THR A 231 8.25 12.07 11.18
CA THR A 231 7.52 11.45 10.08
C THR A 231 8.08 11.85 8.72
N PHE A 232 8.46 13.12 8.56
CA PHE A 232 9.07 13.63 7.33
C PHE A 232 10.43 12.99 7.07
N VAL A 233 11.30 12.89 8.08
CA VAL A 233 12.60 12.23 7.95
C VAL A 233 12.43 10.77 7.54
N ILE A 234 11.50 10.05 8.20
CA ILE A 234 11.19 8.67 7.85
C ILE A 234 10.60 8.60 6.43
N ALA A 235 9.71 9.50 6.03
CA ALA A 235 9.17 9.54 4.67
C ALA A 235 10.25 9.74 3.61
N VAL A 236 11.24 10.61 3.85
CA VAL A 236 12.38 10.85 2.96
C VAL A 236 13.25 9.59 2.88
N VAL A 237 13.59 8.96 4.00
CA VAL A 237 14.34 7.70 4.00
C VAL A 237 13.56 6.62 3.25
N GLY A 238 12.25 6.51 3.49
CA GLY A 238 11.34 5.61 2.80
C GLY A 238 11.34 5.80 1.29
N TYR A 239 11.34 7.06 0.83
CA TYR A 239 11.38 7.37 -0.59
C TYR A 239 12.62 6.79 -1.31
N PHE A 240 13.77 6.72 -0.63
CA PHE A 240 15.01 6.15 -1.21
C PHE A 240 15.16 4.64 -0.96
N VAL A 241 14.62 4.14 0.16
CA VAL A 241 14.81 2.75 0.60
C VAL A 241 13.72 1.81 0.08
N LEU A 242 12.48 2.28 -0.07
CA LEU A 242 11.36 1.43 -0.50
C LEU A 242 11.58 0.97 -1.95
N PRO A 243 11.51 -0.35 -2.20
CA PRO A 243 11.66 -0.88 -3.54
C PRO A 243 10.40 -0.60 -4.39
N ASP A 244 10.57 -0.37 -5.68
CA ASP A 244 9.45 -0.13 -6.62
C ASP A 244 8.88 -1.45 -7.17
N PHE A 245 9.72 -2.22 -7.86
CA PHE A 245 9.37 -3.52 -8.44
C PHE A 245 10.55 -4.48 -8.29
N PRO A 246 10.31 -5.80 -8.17
CA PRO A 246 11.36 -6.81 -8.02
C PRO A 246 12.49 -6.67 -9.05
N GLN A 247 12.15 -6.32 -10.30
CA GLN A 247 13.11 -6.15 -11.40
C GLN A 247 13.92 -4.84 -11.34
N THR A 248 13.43 -3.82 -10.64
CA THR A 248 14.03 -2.46 -10.61
C THR A 248 14.74 -2.13 -9.29
N THR A 249 14.66 -3.01 -8.30
CA THR A 249 15.22 -2.78 -6.97
C THR A 249 16.75 -2.77 -6.99
N TRP A 250 17.33 -1.61 -6.66
CA TRP A 250 18.77 -1.35 -6.76
C TRP A 250 19.64 -2.19 -5.80
N TRP A 251 19.10 -2.61 -4.65
CA TRP A 251 19.82 -3.40 -3.63
C TRP A 251 19.67 -4.93 -3.79
N LEU A 252 18.90 -5.38 -4.79
CA LEU A 252 18.83 -6.78 -5.19
C LEU A 252 19.83 -7.08 -6.31
N THR A 253 20.57 -8.18 -6.18
CA THR A 253 21.43 -8.74 -7.23
C THR A 253 20.58 -9.34 -8.36
N GLN A 254 21.15 -9.52 -9.55
CA GLN A 254 20.40 -10.02 -10.71
C GLN A 254 19.74 -11.39 -10.43
N GLU A 255 20.48 -12.32 -9.79
CA GLU A 255 19.96 -13.62 -9.39
C GLU A 255 18.77 -13.53 -8.42
N GLU A 256 18.83 -12.59 -7.47
CA GLU A 256 17.75 -12.36 -6.51
C GLU A 256 16.50 -11.75 -7.17
N ARG A 257 16.68 -10.89 -8.18
CA ARG A 257 15.57 -10.29 -8.95
C ARG A 257 14.84 -11.33 -9.77
N ASP A 258 15.59 -12.20 -10.44
CA ASP A 258 15.02 -13.26 -11.27
C ASP A 258 14.28 -14.29 -10.39
N LEU A 259 14.84 -14.63 -9.22
CA LEU A 259 14.17 -15.48 -8.23
C LEU A 259 12.87 -14.84 -7.69
N ALA A 260 12.89 -13.54 -7.36
CA ALA A 260 11.71 -12.81 -6.90
C ALA A 260 10.62 -12.77 -7.98
N TYR A 261 11.00 -12.51 -9.24
CA TYR A 261 10.07 -12.47 -10.37
C TYR A 261 9.42 -13.83 -10.62
N ASN A 262 10.22 -14.89 -10.73
CA ASN A 262 9.72 -16.25 -10.97
C ASN A 262 8.75 -16.70 -9.87
N ARG A 263 9.05 -16.35 -8.62
CA ARG A 263 8.20 -16.70 -7.48
C ARG A 263 6.86 -15.98 -7.50
N MET A 264 6.85 -14.73 -7.95
CA MET A 264 5.62 -13.97 -8.09
C MET A 264 4.81 -14.41 -9.30
N GLU A 265 5.45 -14.83 -10.39
CA GLU A 265 4.76 -15.43 -11.54
C GLU A 265 4.08 -16.76 -11.17
N LEU A 266 4.68 -17.56 -10.28
CA LEU A 266 4.10 -18.81 -9.78
C LEU A 266 2.92 -18.61 -8.81
N ASP A 267 2.93 -17.56 -7.97
CA ASP A 267 1.84 -17.26 -7.01
C ASP A 267 0.73 -16.38 -7.65
N THR A 268 1.03 -15.73 -8.78
CA THR A 268 0.06 -14.97 -9.57
C THR A 268 -0.77 -15.94 -10.40
N VAL A 269 -1.95 -16.32 -9.90
CA VAL A 269 -2.99 -16.96 -10.72
C VAL A 269 -3.21 -16.06 -11.94
N ALA A 270 -2.95 -16.60 -13.13
CA ALA A 270 -3.00 -15.92 -14.42
C ALA A 270 -4.21 -14.98 -14.54
N ASN A 271 -4.04 -13.72 -14.16
CA ASN A 271 -4.98 -12.66 -14.44
C ASN A 271 -4.26 -11.64 -15.32
N LYS A 272 -3.79 -12.14 -16.47
CA LYS A 272 -3.47 -11.33 -17.63
C LYS A 272 -4.79 -10.83 -18.22
N GLY A 273 -5.39 -9.87 -17.54
CA GLY A 273 -6.49 -9.09 -18.05
C GLY A 273 -6.26 -7.67 -17.61
N GLU A 274 -5.69 -6.84 -18.48
CA GLU A 274 -5.78 -5.39 -18.37
C GLU A 274 -7.26 -4.99 -18.42
N THR A 275 -7.98 -5.21 -17.34
CA THR A 275 -9.33 -4.69 -17.17
C THR A 275 -9.17 -3.28 -16.65
N SER A 276 -9.55 -2.32 -17.49
CA SER A 276 -9.59 -0.89 -17.14
C SER A 276 -10.11 -0.71 -15.71
N THR A 277 -9.41 0.07 -14.88
CA THR A 277 -9.71 0.30 -13.46
C THR A 277 -11.18 0.65 -13.19
N TRP A 278 -11.86 1.25 -14.18
CA TRP A 278 -13.30 1.53 -14.15
C TRP A 278 -14.17 0.28 -14.28
N LYS A 279 -13.80 -0.66 -15.16
CA LYS A 279 -14.45 -1.98 -15.28
C LYS A 279 -14.21 -2.83 -14.03
N GLY A 280 -13.00 -2.79 -13.46
CA GLY A 280 -12.69 -3.45 -12.18
C GLY A 280 -13.55 -2.91 -11.04
N LEU A 281 -13.72 -1.59 -10.95
CA LEU A 281 -14.59 -0.96 -9.95
C LEU A 281 -16.07 -1.31 -10.15
N GLN A 282 -16.55 -1.33 -11.41
CA GLN A 282 -17.91 -1.75 -11.74
C GLN A 282 -18.16 -3.24 -11.45
N GLN A 283 -17.15 -4.08 -11.61
CA GLN A 283 -17.22 -5.52 -11.34
C GLN A 283 -17.19 -5.80 -9.83
N ALA A 284 -16.35 -5.09 -9.07
CA ALA A 284 -16.32 -5.16 -7.62
C ALA A 284 -17.63 -4.65 -6.98
N ALA A 285 -18.22 -3.58 -7.52
CA ALA A 285 -19.51 -3.06 -7.03
C ALA A 285 -20.68 -4.02 -7.30
N LYS A 286 -20.55 -4.94 -8.25
CA LYS A 286 -21.54 -5.98 -8.55
C LYS A 286 -21.26 -7.31 -7.86
N ASP A 287 -20.12 -7.45 -7.18
CA ASP A 287 -19.75 -8.69 -6.52
C ASP A 287 -20.50 -8.83 -5.18
N PRO A 288 -21.39 -9.84 -5.04
CA PRO A 288 -22.16 -10.05 -3.81
C PRO A 288 -21.26 -10.35 -2.60
N MET A 289 -20.04 -10.87 -2.80
CA MET A 289 -19.11 -11.15 -1.71
C MET A 289 -18.56 -9.85 -1.11
N VAL A 290 -18.37 -8.80 -1.92
CA VAL A 290 -17.98 -7.46 -1.45
C VAL A 290 -19.07 -6.87 -0.56
N TRP A 291 -20.34 -7.00 -0.95
CA TRP A 291 -21.47 -6.53 -0.15
C TRP A 291 -21.63 -7.30 1.16
N ILE A 292 -21.44 -8.62 1.14
CA ILE A 292 -21.45 -9.42 2.37
C ILE A 292 -20.33 -8.98 3.31
N PHE A 293 -19.11 -8.78 2.83
CA PHE A 293 -18.02 -8.26 3.66
C PHE A 293 -18.29 -6.85 4.20
N CYS A 294 -18.95 -5.98 3.43
CA CYS A 294 -19.35 -4.65 3.90
C CYS A 294 -20.45 -4.68 4.98
N PHE A 295 -21.36 -5.66 4.93
CA PHE A 295 -22.44 -5.81 5.92
C PHE A 295 -22.06 -6.65 7.16
N MET A 296 -20.96 -7.40 7.08
CA MET A 296 -20.51 -8.30 8.16
C MET A 296 -19.43 -7.66 9.07
N GLY A 297 -19.00 -6.44 8.77
CA GLY A 297 -18.13 -5.61 9.63
C GLY A 297 -18.92 -4.55 10.38
#